data_AF-A0A7X2LKH4-F1
#
_entry.id   AF-A0A7X2LKH4-F1
#
_cell.length_a   1.000
_cell.length_b   1.000
_cell.length_c   1.000
_cell.angle_alpha   90.00
_cell.angle_beta   90.00
_cell.angle_gamma   90.00
#
_symmetry.space_group_name_H-M   'P 1'
#
loop_
_entity.id
_entity.type
_entity.pdbx_description
1 polymer ?
#
loop_
_entity_poly.entity_id
_entity_poly.type
_entity_poly.pdbx_seq_one_letter_code
_entity_poly.pdbx_strand_id
1 'polypeptide(L)'
;MSVNYGSKRTVVGAHYGIRDWLAQRVTAALMVLFTIVVLAQLIFAQGEIGYELWAGIFAAQWMKFVTFGVIIALVWHVWVGVRDVWMDYVQSVGLRLTLQVFTIVWLVGCAGWAFQVLWRL
;
A
#
# COMPACT_ATOMS: atom_id res chain seq x y z
N MET A 1 10.67 -34.58 14.42
CA MET A 1 9.19 -34.57 14.44
C MET A 1 8.72 -33.24 15.01
N SER A 2 7.81 -32.54 14.33
CA SER A 2 7.24 -31.30 14.87
C SER A 2 6.36 -31.62 16.09
N VAL A 3 6.51 -30.85 17.17
CA VAL A 3 5.69 -31.00 18.38
C VAL A 3 4.31 -30.42 18.09
N ASN A 4 3.30 -31.27 17.95
CA ASN A 4 1.92 -30.87 17.59
C ASN A 4 0.95 -30.80 18.79
N TYR A 5 1.48 -30.63 20.00
CA TYR A 5 0.72 -30.53 21.25
C TYR A 5 1.24 -29.38 22.12
N GLY A 6 0.40 -28.92 23.06
CA GLY A 6 0.72 -27.81 23.96
C GLY A 6 0.83 -26.45 23.25
N SER A 7 1.51 -25.48 23.88
CA SER A 7 1.68 -24.10 23.38
C SER A 7 2.47 -23.99 22.07
N LYS A 8 3.10 -25.09 21.63
CA LYS A 8 3.87 -25.16 20.37
C LYS A 8 3.06 -25.71 19.18
N ARG A 9 1.80 -26.09 19.40
CA ARG A 9 0.92 -26.57 18.34
C ARG A 9 0.55 -25.43 17.38
N THR A 10 0.87 -25.59 16.10
CA THR A 10 0.44 -24.67 15.04
C THR A 10 -1.02 -24.94 14.71
N VAL A 11 -1.92 -24.03 15.10
CA VAL A 11 -3.34 -24.10 14.75
C VAL A 11 -3.58 -23.19 13.56
N VAL A 12 -3.73 -23.77 12.36
CA VAL A 12 -4.08 -23.03 11.15
C VAL A 12 -5.38 -23.59 10.57
N GLY A 13 -6.32 -22.70 10.24
CA GLY A 13 -7.52 -23.05 9.48
C GLY A 13 -7.25 -22.93 7.98
N ALA A 14 -7.96 -23.72 7.16
CA ALA A 14 -7.82 -23.76 5.69
C ALA A 14 -8.07 -22.42 4.96
N HIS A 15 -8.48 -21.36 5.67
CA HIS A 15 -8.78 -20.03 5.13
C HIS A 15 -7.75 -18.96 5.52
N TYR A 16 -6.65 -19.33 6.18
CA TYR A 16 -5.59 -18.38 6.50
C TYR A 16 -4.89 -17.89 5.21
N GLY A 17 -4.72 -16.58 5.07
CA GLY A 17 -3.97 -15.98 3.97
C GLY A 17 -4.78 -15.59 2.72
N ILE A 18 -6.00 -16.11 2.50
CA ILE A 18 -6.79 -15.77 1.30
C ILE A 18 -7.15 -14.27 1.24
N ARG A 19 -7.41 -13.65 2.40
CA ARG A 19 -7.73 -12.22 2.51
C ARG A 19 -6.54 -11.36 2.12
N ASP A 20 -5.36 -11.66 2.65
CA ASP A 20 -4.14 -10.90 2.40
C ASP A 20 -3.66 -11.11 0.96
N TRP A 21 -3.78 -12.34 0.45
CA TRP A 21 -3.55 -12.66 -0.96
C TRP A 21 -4.46 -11.84 -1.88
N LEU A 22 -5.77 -11.83 -1.64
CA LEU A 22 -6.72 -11.10 -2.46
C LEU A 22 -6.47 -9.59 -2.39
N ALA A 23 -6.22 -9.07 -1.19
CA ALA A 23 -5.91 -7.66 -0.98
C ALA A 23 -4.69 -7.22 -1.78
N GLN A 24 -3.61 -8.02 -1.79
CA GLN A 24 -2.42 -7.76 -2.61
C GLN A 24 -2.76 -7.61 -4.11
N ARG A 25 -3.60 -8.49 -4.67
CA ARG A 25 -3.93 -8.48 -6.10
C ARG A 25 -4.83 -7.30 -6.47
N VAL A 26 -5.87 -7.06 -5.66
CA VAL A 26 -6.81 -5.96 -5.91
C VAL A 26 -6.11 -4.60 -5.79
N THR A 27 -5.31 -4.41 -4.75
CA THR A 27 -4.54 -3.18 -4.58
C THR A 27 -3.50 -2.97 -5.69
N ALA A 28 -2.81 -4.03 -6.12
CA ALA A 28 -1.89 -3.97 -7.26
C ALA A 28 -2.58 -3.56 -8.56
N ALA A 29 -3.72 -4.18 -8.88
CA ALA A 29 -4.49 -3.85 -10.08
C ALA A 29 -4.96 -2.39 -10.06
N LEU A 30 -5.43 -1.90 -8.91
CA LEU A 30 -5.85 -0.50 -8.76
C LEU A 30 -4.68 0.47 -8.96
N MET A 31 -3.50 0.18 -8.40
CA MET A 31 -2.30 0.99 -8.60
C MET A 31 -1.86 1.02 -10.07
N VAL A 32 -1.88 -0.13 -10.76
CA VAL A 32 -1.55 -0.21 -12.20
C VAL A 32 -2.52 0.63 -13.04
N LEU A 33 -3.83 0.53 -12.80
CA LEU A 33 -4.83 1.32 -13.51
C LEU A 33 -4.62 2.82 -13.29
N PHE A 34 -4.36 3.22 -12.04
CA PHE A 34 -4.05 4.61 -11.72
C PHE A 34 -2.81 5.12 -12.45
N THR A 35 -1.73 4.33 -12.46
CA THR A 35 -0.51 4.69 -13.21
C THR A 35 -0.80 4.86 -14.70
N ILE A 36 -1.60 3.97 -15.30
CA ILE A 36 -2.01 4.11 -16.71
C ILE A 36 -2.78 5.42 -16.94
N VAL A 37 -3.71 5.77 -16.05
CA VAL A 37 -4.48 7.03 -16.16
C VAL A 37 -3.56 8.25 -16.09
N VAL A 38 -2.63 8.30 -15.11
CA VAL A 38 -1.67 9.41 -14.98
C VAL A 38 -0.77 9.49 -16.21
N LEU A 39 -0.23 8.37 -16.67
CA LEU A 39 0.62 8.34 -17.86
C LEU A 39 -0.13 8.78 -19.12
N ALA A 40 -1.39 8.36 -19.29
CA ALA A 40 -2.22 8.81 -20.41
C ALA A 40 -2.41 10.34 -20.38
N GLN A 41 -2.73 10.91 -19.21
CA GLN A 41 -2.84 12.37 -19.05
C GLN A 41 -1.55 13.10 -19.44
N LEU A 42 -0.39 12.56 -19.09
CA LEU A 42 0.91 13.17 -19.41
C LEU A 42 1.30 12.98 -20.88
N ILE A 43 1.07 11.81 -21.48
CA ILE A 43 1.44 11.50 -22.87
C ILE A 43 0.57 12.26 -23.86
N PHE A 44 -0.72 12.41 -23.55
CA PHE A 44 -1.67 13.12 -24.43
C PHE A 44 -1.82 14.60 -24.09
N ALA A 45 -1.13 15.11 -23.07
CA ALA A 45 -1.08 16.53 -22.80
C ALA A 45 -0.45 17.29 -23.97
N GLN A 46 -1.05 18.42 -24.33
CA GLN A 46 -0.49 19.34 -25.31
C GLN A 46 0.29 20.43 -24.59
N GLY A 47 1.56 20.60 -24.94
CA GLY A 47 2.43 21.64 -24.39
C GLY A 47 3.50 21.11 -23.43
N GLU A 48 4.09 22.01 -22.65
CA GLU A 48 5.18 21.69 -21.73
C GLU A 48 4.65 20.99 -20.47
N ILE A 49 5.33 19.90 -20.07
CA ILE A 49 5.04 19.21 -18.80
C ILE A 49 5.64 20.03 -17.66
N GLY A 50 4.85 20.97 -17.14
CA GLY A 50 5.21 21.83 -16.02
C GLY A 50 4.29 21.68 -14.81
N TYR A 51 4.49 22.53 -13.81
CA TYR A 51 3.70 22.56 -12.58
C TYR A 51 2.20 22.74 -12.85
N GLU A 52 1.82 23.62 -13.77
CA GLU A 52 0.42 23.93 -14.08
C GLU A 52 -0.35 22.71 -14.60
N LEU A 53 0.25 21.95 -15.53
CA LEU A 53 -0.34 20.71 -16.04
C LEU A 53 -0.49 19.69 -14.89
N TRP A 54 0.57 19.50 -14.10
CA TRP A 54 0.58 18.54 -13.01
C TRP A 54 -0.47 18.87 -11.93
N ALA A 55 -0.47 20.11 -11.44
CA ALA A 55 -1.44 20.58 -10.46
C ALA A 55 -2.86 20.50 -11.03
N GLY A 56 -3.05 20.87 -12.30
CA GLY A 56 -4.34 20.79 -12.98
C GLY A 56 -4.93 19.37 -13.06
N ILE A 57 -4.10 18.36 -13.35
CA ILE A 57 -4.54 16.95 -13.36
C ILE A 57 -5.08 16.55 -11.98
N PHE A 58 -4.33 16.85 -10.92
CA PHE A 58 -4.67 16.44 -9.54
C PHE A 58 -5.68 17.35 -8.84
N ALA A 59 -5.93 18.56 -9.35
CA ALA A 59 -6.93 19.47 -8.79
C ALA A 59 -8.37 18.98 -9.00
N ALA A 60 -8.63 18.22 -10.06
CA ALA A 60 -9.96 17.70 -10.37
C ALA A 60 -10.48 16.78 -9.24
N GLN A 61 -11.73 17.01 -8.78
CA GLN A 61 -12.28 16.29 -7.63
C GLN A 61 -12.31 14.77 -7.79
N TRP A 62 -12.63 14.28 -9.00
CA TRP A 62 -12.60 12.85 -9.29
C TRP A 62 -11.18 12.27 -9.20
N MET A 63 -10.17 13.04 -9.63
CA MET A 63 -8.77 12.64 -9.53
C MET A 63 -8.30 12.61 -8.08
N LYS A 64 -8.73 13.58 -7.25
CA LYS A 64 -8.48 13.53 -5.79
C LYS A 64 -9.08 12.29 -5.15
N PHE A 65 -10.32 11.95 -5.50
CA PHE A 65 -10.97 10.74 -4.98
C PHE A 65 -10.20 9.46 -5.37
N VAL A 66 -9.86 9.31 -6.65
CA VAL A 66 -9.12 8.13 -7.14
C VAL A 66 -7.72 8.07 -6.52
N THR A 67 -6.99 9.19 -6.48
CA THR A 67 -5.66 9.28 -5.88
C THR A 67 -5.69 8.91 -4.40
N PHE A 68 -6.68 9.39 -3.65
CA PHE A 68 -6.87 9.00 -2.25
C PHE A 68 -7.12 7.49 -2.12
N GLY A 69 -8.01 6.91 -2.94
CA GLY A 69 -8.23 5.47 -2.96
C GLY A 69 -6.96 4.66 -3.24
N VAL A 70 -6.12 5.15 -4.15
CA VAL A 70 -4.82 4.54 -4.48
C VAL A 70 -3.82 4.66 -3.32
N ILE A 71 -3.80 5.77 -2.59
CA ILE A 71 -2.97 5.93 -1.38
C ILE A 71 -3.36 4.86 -0.35
N ILE A 72 -4.65 4.66 -0.10
CA ILE A 72 -5.13 3.61 0.82
C ILE A 72 -4.74 2.22 0.32
N ALA A 73 -4.88 1.96 -0.98
CA ALA A 73 -4.48 0.71 -1.59
C ALA A 73 -2.98 0.45 -1.45
N LEU A 74 -2.14 1.46 -1.68
CA LEU A 74 -0.69 1.38 -1.53
C LEU A 74 -0.30 1.10 -0.07
N VAL A 75 -0.91 1.80 0.90
CA VAL A 75 -0.67 1.55 2.33
C VAL A 75 -0.98 0.10 2.68
N TRP A 76 -2.12 -0.42 2.23
CA TRP A 76 -2.49 -1.81 2.48
C TRP A 76 -1.56 -2.81 1.79
N HIS A 77 -1.16 -2.51 0.55
CA HIS A 77 -0.24 -3.32 -0.24
C HIS A 77 1.14 -3.40 0.42
N VAL A 78 1.68 -2.27 0.86
CA VAL A 78 2.98 -2.22 1.54
C VAL A 78 2.90 -2.91 2.90
N TRP A 79 1.82 -2.70 3.67
CA TRP A 79 1.65 -3.36 4.97
C TRP A 79 1.75 -4.88 4.86
N VAL A 80 0.94 -5.49 3.98
CA VAL A 80 0.93 -6.95 3.81
C VAL A 80 2.28 -7.45 3.29
N GLY A 81 2.83 -6.81 2.24
CA GLY A 81 4.08 -7.25 1.63
C GLY A 81 5.27 -7.15 2.59
N VAL A 82 5.42 -6.03 3.29
CA VAL A 82 6.52 -5.81 4.23
C VAL A 82 6.40 -6.69 5.47
N ARG A 83 5.18 -6.91 5.97
CA ARG A 83 4.93 -7.86 7.06
C ARG A 83 5.42 -9.25 6.69
N ASP A 84 5.10 -9.72 5.48
CA ASP A 84 5.50 -11.04 4.99
C ASP A 84 7.03 -11.12 4.86
N VAL A 85 7.69 -10.08 4.31
CA VAL A 85 9.16 -9.97 4.29
C VAL A 85 9.76 -10.06 5.70
N TRP A 86 9.20 -9.36 6.68
CA TRP A 86 9.68 -9.44 8.05
C TRP A 86 9.48 -10.84 8.66
N MET A 87 8.36 -11.50 8.36
CA MET A 87 8.12 -12.87 8.85
C MET A 87 9.10 -13.88 8.25
N ASP A 88 9.48 -13.72 6.98
CA ASP A 88 10.35 -14.65 6.26
C ASP A 88 11.83 -14.47 6.60
N TYR A 89 12.30 -13.22 6.73
CA TYR A 89 13.73 -12.93 6.82
C TYR A 89 14.20 -12.51 8.22
N VAL A 90 13.31 -12.05 9.11
CA VAL A 90 13.70 -11.59 10.47
C VAL A 90 13.36 -12.66 11.51
N GLN A 91 14.38 -13.45 11.87
CA GLN A 91 14.24 -14.58 12.79
C GLN A 91 13.98 -14.14 14.24
N SER A 92 14.62 -13.05 14.70
CA SER A 92 14.49 -12.58 16.08
C SER A 92 13.13 -11.92 16.32
N VAL A 93 12.37 -12.46 17.29
CA VAL A 93 10.98 -12.04 17.56
C VAL A 93 10.89 -10.56 17.95
N GLY A 94 11.79 -10.09 18.83
CA GLY A 94 11.82 -8.71 19.28
C GLY A 94 12.08 -7.72 18.15
N LEU A 95 13.06 -8.01 17.28
CA LEU A 95 13.37 -7.15 16.13
C LEU A 95 12.22 -7.12 15.13
N ARG A 96 11.64 -8.29 14.81
CA ARG A 96 10.51 -8.38 13.89
C ARG A 96 9.31 -7.57 14.37
N LEU A 97 8.98 -7.64 15.67
CA LEU A 97 7.90 -6.83 16.25
C LEU A 97 8.19 -5.33 16.13
N THR A 98 9.41 -4.91 16.48
CA THR A 98 9.83 -3.50 16.36
C THR A 98 9.72 -3.01 14.92
N LEU A 99 10.18 -3.80 13.95
CA LEU A 99 10.09 -3.45 12.52
C LEU A 99 8.64 -3.37 12.04
N GLN A 100 7.76 -4.28 12.47
CA GLN A 100 6.34 -4.20 12.14
C GLN A 100 5.68 -2.94 12.71
N VAL A 101 5.95 -2.59 13.97
CA VAL A 101 5.46 -1.35 14.58
C VAL A 101 5.98 -0.12 13.83
N PHE A 102 7.27 -0.10 13.52
CA PHE A 102 7.88 0.96 12.72
C PHE A 102 7.20 1.10 11.35
N THR A 103 6.98 -0.01 10.64
CA THR A 103 6.28 -0.02 9.35
C THR A 103 4.89 0.59 9.47
N ILE A 104 4.11 0.24 10.50
CA ILE A 104 2.77 0.81 10.71
C ILE A 104 2.87 2.33 10.93
N VAL A 105 3.72 2.79 11.84
CA VAL A 105 3.88 4.21 12.15
C VAL A 105 4.30 4.99 10.92
N TRP A 106 5.26 4.46 10.14
CA TRP A 106 5.71 5.05 8.89
C TRP A 106 4.58 5.18 7.88
N LEU A 107 3.82 4.11 7.65
CA LEU A 107 2.71 4.11 6.69
C LEU A 107 1.58 5.07 7.09
N VAL A 108 1.27 5.17 8.38
CA VAL A 108 0.30 6.16 8.89
C VAL A 108 0.80 7.59 8.64
N GLY A 109 2.08 7.86 8.89
CA GLY A 109 2.71 9.15 8.58
C GLY A 109 2.63 9.50 7.10
N CYS A 110 2.99 8.55 6.22
CA CYS A 110 2.88 8.72 4.78
C CYS A 110 1.44 8.98 4.32
N ALA A 111 0.46 8.24 4.87
CA ALA A 111 -0.95 8.41 4.52
C ALA A 111 -1.48 9.80 4.94
N GLY A 112 -1.15 10.24 6.16
CA GLY A 112 -1.54 11.55 6.67
C GLY A 112 -0.93 12.69 5.86
N TRP A 113 0.36 12.59 5.53
CA TRP A 113 1.03 13.58 4.70
C TRP A 113 0.48 13.60 3.26
N ALA A 114 0.26 12.43 2.65
CA ALA A 114 -0.31 12.34 1.31
C ALA A 114 -1.73 12.94 1.24
N PHE A 115 -2.57 12.69 2.26
CA PHE A 115 -3.88 13.32 2.38
C PHE A 115 -3.76 14.85 2.49
N GLN A 116 -2.85 15.35 3.33
CA GLN A 116 -2.61 16.79 3.48
C GLN A 116 -2.18 17.44 2.17
N VAL A 117 -1.26 16.83 1.42
CA VAL A 117 -0.78 17.34 0.12
C VAL A 117 -1.93 17.36 -0.89
N LEU A 118 -2.66 16.24 -1.01
CA LEU A 118 -3.72 16.10 -2.00
C LEU A 118 -4.88 17.09 -1.80
N TRP A 119 -5.17 17.44 -0.54
CA TRP A 119 -6.26 18.35 -0.21
C TRP A 119 -5.85 19.83 -0.15
N ARG A 120 -4.56 20.14 -0.32
CA ARG A 120 -4.04 21.52 -0.41
C ARG A 120 -3.90 22.04 -1.84
N LEU A 121 -3.95 21.14 -2.83
CA LEU A 121 -4.07 21.46 -4.26
C LEU A 121 -5.41 22.12 -4.55
#